data_AF-A0AAN6UV88-F1
#
_entry.id   AF-A0AAN6UV88-F1
#
_cell.length_a   1.000
_cell.length_b   1.000
_cell.length_c   1.000
_cell.angle_alpha   90.00
_cell.angle_beta   90.00
_cell.angle_gamma   90.00
#
_symmetry.space_group_name_H-M   'P 1'
#
loop_
_entity.id
_entity.type
_entity.pdbx_description
1 polymer ?
#
loop_
_entity_poly.entity_id
_entity_poly.type
_entity_poly.pdbx_seq_one_letter_code
_entity_poly.pdbx_strand_id
1 'polypeptide(L)'
;DKNTQRIVREWYHNRCPLTGAGAVHGTHIVNIQAMKSMDDPVNLWETLQVFWPLKDLNVETLDILGQENRNILPLHPLAHHLWDRNKFGLRLIEHPTEPKTKIYLQVNWFKQRAGEIERENRKDAKPCATPFAGTDLLDTQRELTAATGVTGREYLQHGDVYMLYNPDCAARPLPNIRFLEMRYAVQQLFAGQQTAEALRVIFGGDAPDDEIEGPDPDEAYMPADWDNMITDAYDLGILDDKKEQAWRQYILRSTYRRYLNNLRATEPESEGGEGD
;
A
#
# COMPACT_ATOMS: atom_id res chain seq x y z
N ASP A 1 14.27 11.99 2.83
CA ASP A 1 12.86 11.77 2.43
C ASP A 1 11.84 12.72 3.11
N LYS A 2 11.83 12.88 4.44
CA LYS A 2 10.88 13.80 5.15
C LYS A 2 10.74 15.20 4.52
N ASN A 3 11.83 15.79 4.01
CA ASN A 3 11.79 17.08 3.33
C ASN A 3 10.99 17.02 2.01
N THR A 4 11.16 15.96 1.23
CA THR A 4 10.42 15.71 -0.02
C THR A 4 8.93 15.52 0.25
N GLN A 5 8.58 14.74 1.29
CA GLN A 5 7.19 14.58 1.73
C GLN A 5 6.55 15.93 2.10
N ARG A 6 7.27 16.80 2.79
CA ARG A 6 6.79 18.15 3.13
C ARG A 6 6.57 19.00 1.87
N ILE A 7 7.55 19.06 0.97
CA ILE A 7 7.48 19.86 -0.26
C ILE A 7 6.30 19.41 -1.13
N VAL A 8 6.15 18.11 -1.36
CA VAL A 8 5.06 17.59 -2.19
C VAL A 8 3.72 17.89 -1.53
N ARG A 9 3.57 17.74 -0.21
CA ARG A 9 2.33 18.15 0.47
C ARG A 9 2.00 19.63 0.27
N GLU A 10 3.00 20.51 0.29
CA GLU A 10 2.81 21.94 0.04
C GLU A 10 2.32 22.21 -1.39
N TRP A 11 2.78 21.44 -2.38
CA TRP A 11 2.27 21.54 -3.76
C TRP A 11 0.78 21.23 -3.87
N TYR A 12 0.28 20.32 -3.03
CA TYR A 12 -1.14 19.96 -2.93
C TYR A 12 -1.87 20.75 -1.84
N HIS A 13 -1.32 21.90 -1.40
CA HIS A 13 -1.92 22.76 -0.38
C HIS A 13 -2.28 22.03 0.94
N ASN A 14 -1.49 21.01 1.31
CA ASN A 14 -1.73 20.11 2.44
C ASN A 14 -3.12 19.43 2.40
N ARG A 15 -3.62 19.12 1.20
CA ARG A 15 -4.88 18.41 0.99
C ARG A 15 -4.70 17.09 0.27
N CYS A 16 -5.62 16.18 0.53
CA CYS A 16 -5.68 14.88 -0.13
C CYS A 16 -6.38 15.06 -1.47
N PRO A 17 -5.77 14.67 -2.60
CA PRO A 17 -6.39 14.86 -3.91
C PRO A 17 -7.58 13.92 -4.16
N LEU A 18 -7.78 12.89 -3.33
CA LEU A 18 -8.90 11.96 -3.46
C LEU A 18 -10.12 12.39 -2.63
N THR A 19 -9.92 13.08 -1.51
CA THR A 19 -11.02 13.43 -0.59
C THR A 19 -11.18 14.94 -0.38
N GLY A 20 -10.21 15.75 -0.81
CA GLY A 20 -10.14 17.18 -0.51
C GLY A 20 -9.79 17.51 0.95
N ALA A 21 -9.67 16.50 1.82
CA ALA A 21 -9.45 16.69 3.25
C ALA A 21 -8.05 17.25 3.54
N GLY A 22 -7.96 18.11 4.56
CA GLY A 22 -6.69 18.65 5.05
C GLY A 22 -5.90 17.66 5.92
N ALA A 23 -4.80 18.14 6.53
CA ALA A 23 -3.97 17.38 7.47
C ALA A 23 -3.44 16.04 6.91
N VAL A 24 -2.80 16.11 5.74
CA VAL A 24 -2.32 14.93 5.00
C VAL A 24 -0.95 14.42 5.41
N HIS A 25 -0.71 13.14 5.13
CA HIS A 25 0.61 12.51 5.12
C HIS A 25 1.18 12.52 3.70
N GLY A 26 2.51 12.66 3.58
CA GLY A 26 3.19 12.47 2.29
C GLY A 26 3.44 10.99 2.10
N THR A 27 2.51 10.27 1.49
CA THR A 27 2.56 8.81 1.36
C THR A 27 3.43 8.42 0.18
N HIS A 28 4.35 7.48 0.39
CA HIS A 28 5.10 6.90 -0.73
C HIS A 28 4.18 6.07 -1.61
N ILE A 29 4.31 6.24 -2.93
CA ILE A 29 3.60 5.41 -3.89
C ILE A 29 4.21 4.02 -3.89
N VAL A 30 5.54 3.94 -3.98
CA VAL A 30 6.27 2.68 -3.81
C VAL A 30 7.24 2.75 -2.64
N ASN A 31 7.28 1.67 -1.86
CA ASN A 31 8.14 1.56 -0.69
C ASN A 31 9.60 1.34 -1.12
N ILE A 32 10.41 2.39 -0.96
CA ILE A 32 11.82 2.43 -1.34
C ILE A 32 12.66 1.46 -0.50
N GLN A 33 12.33 1.28 0.79
CA GLN A 33 13.07 0.38 1.66
C GLN A 33 12.85 -1.08 1.28
N ALA A 34 11.61 -1.45 0.94
CA ALA A 34 11.28 -2.80 0.47
C ALA A 34 12.03 -3.15 -0.83
N MET A 35 12.19 -2.19 -1.75
CA MET A 35 12.99 -2.40 -2.96
C MET A 35 14.49 -2.53 -2.68
N LYS A 36 15.02 -1.74 -1.74
CA LYS A 36 16.45 -1.75 -1.38
C LYS A 36 16.86 -2.98 -0.57
N SER A 37 15.93 -3.56 0.18
CA SER A 37 16.16 -4.78 0.97
C SER A 37 15.93 -6.07 0.17
N MET A 38 15.51 -5.98 -1.09
CA MET A 38 15.42 -7.13 -1.96
C MET A 38 16.81 -7.43 -2.51
N ASP A 39 17.35 -8.59 -2.14
CA ASP A 39 18.61 -9.10 -2.70
C ASP A 39 18.53 -9.27 -4.23
N ASP A 40 17.32 -9.46 -4.74
CA ASP A 40 17.04 -9.56 -6.17
C ASP A 40 15.69 -8.90 -6.53
N PRO A 41 15.67 -7.57 -6.79
CA PRO A 41 14.46 -6.89 -7.23
C PRO A 41 14.00 -7.41 -8.60
N VAL A 42 14.91 -7.84 -9.49
CA VAL A 42 14.59 -8.32 -10.84
C VAL A 42 13.65 -9.52 -10.79
N ASN A 43 13.92 -10.47 -9.89
CA ASN A 43 13.07 -11.66 -9.70
C ASN A 43 11.63 -11.35 -9.26
N LEU A 44 11.41 -10.34 -8.39
CA LEU A 44 10.04 -9.92 -8.03
C LEU A 44 9.29 -9.43 -9.28
N TRP A 45 9.96 -8.67 -10.13
CA TRP A 45 9.33 -8.03 -11.28
C TRP A 45 9.04 -8.99 -12.41
N GLU A 46 9.97 -9.91 -12.70
CA GLU A 46 9.71 -11.03 -13.59
C GLU A 46 8.50 -11.85 -13.09
N THR A 47 8.41 -12.09 -11.78
CA THR A 47 7.26 -12.76 -11.16
C THR A 47 5.97 -11.97 -11.36
N LEU A 48 5.98 -10.65 -11.16
CA LEU A 48 4.80 -9.80 -11.35
C LEU A 48 4.35 -9.72 -12.82
N GLN A 49 5.28 -9.80 -13.78
CA GLN A 49 4.96 -9.84 -15.21
C GLN A 49 4.15 -11.09 -15.62
N VAL A 50 4.27 -12.21 -14.87
CA VAL A 50 3.48 -13.42 -15.09
C VAL A 50 1.99 -13.17 -14.80
N PHE A 51 1.69 -12.41 -13.76
CA PHE A 51 0.33 -12.14 -13.33
C PHE A 51 -0.28 -10.92 -14.02
N TRP A 52 0.57 -10.01 -14.51
CA TRP A 52 0.12 -8.78 -15.14
C TRP A 52 0.95 -8.47 -16.38
N PRO A 53 0.33 -8.25 -17.56
CA PRO A 53 1.05 -7.83 -18.75
C PRO A 53 1.45 -6.37 -18.60
N LEU A 54 2.48 -6.11 -17.80
CA LEU A 54 3.20 -4.84 -17.70
C LEU A 54 4.01 -4.67 -18.99
N LYS A 55 3.32 -4.49 -20.12
CA LYS A 55 3.91 -4.63 -21.47
C LYS A 55 5.12 -3.74 -21.74
N ASP A 56 5.40 -2.74 -20.91
CA ASP A 56 6.48 -1.77 -21.13
C ASP A 56 7.19 -1.34 -19.83
N LEU A 57 7.08 -2.10 -18.74
CA LEU A 57 7.69 -1.75 -17.45
C LEU A 57 9.07 -2.40 -17.33
N ASN A 58 10.09 -1.76 -17.92
CA ASN A 58 11.48 -2.18 -17.70
C ASN A 58 11.92 -1.74 -16.30
N VAL A 59 12.12 -2.70 -15.40
CA VAL A 59 12.42 -2.39 -14.00
C VAL A 59 13.87 -1.99 -13.76
N GLU A 60 14.77 -2.32 -14.69
CA GLU A 60 16.13 -1.77 -14.69
C GLU A 60 16.14 -0.24 -14.92
N THR A 61 15.06 0.32 -15.48
CA THR A 61 14.91 1.76 -15.73
C THR A 61 14.09 2.50 -14.67
N LEU A 62 13.61 1.79 -13.65
CA LEU A 62 12.86 2.38 -12.55
C LEU A 62 13.81 3.07 -11.57
N ASP A 63 14.39 4.17 -12.03
CA ASP A 63 15.25 4.99 -11.21
C ASP A 63 14.40 5.90 -10.32
N ILE A 64 14.43 5.58 -9.02
CA ILE A 64 13.81 6.39 -7.97
C ILE A 64 14.71 7.57 -7.61
N LEU A 65 16.03 7.46 -7.84
CA LEU A 65 16.97 8.54 -7.54
C LEU A 65 16.65 9.74 -8.44
N GLY A 66 16.44 10.89 -7.81
CA GLY A 66 16.02 12.11 -8.51
C GLY A 66 14.53 12.16 -8.88
N GLN A 67 13.74 11.13 -8.52
CA GLN A 67 12.29 11.10 -8.70
C GLN A 67 11.52 10.98 -7.37
N GLU A 68 12.16 11.31 -6.25
CA GLU A 68 11.58 11.14 -4.91
C GLU A 68 10.28 11.95 -4.76
N ASN A 69 10.22 13.15 -5.33
CA ASN A 69 9.03 14.00 -5.35
C ASN A 69 7.88 13.39 -6.16
N ARG A 70 8.18 12.57 -7.18
CA ARG A 70 7.20 11.88 -8.02
C ARG A 70 6.77 10.53 -7.44
N ASN A 71 7.43 10.06 -6.38
CA ASN A 71 7.07 8.87 -5.62
C ASN A 71 6.19 9.19 -4.39
N ILE A 72 5.55 10.36 -4.35
CA ILE A 72 4.75 10.80 -3.20
C ILE A 72 3.36 11.23 -3.67
N LEU A 73 2.34 10.73 -2.98
CA LEU A 73 0.95 11.15 -3.13
C LEU A 73 0.44 11.59 -1.75
N PRO A 74 0.01 12.86 -1.58
CA PRO A 74 -0.52 13.30 -0.29
C PRO A 74 -1.86 12.62 0.02
N LEU A 75 -1.94 11.84 1.10
CA LEU A 75 -3.18 11.15 1.49
C LEU A 75 -3.64 11.60 2.87
N HIS A 76 -4.97 11.65 3.06
CA HIS A 76 -5.55 11.79 4.39
C HIS A 76 -5.10 10.60 5.28
N PRO A 77 -4.86 10.76 6.60
CA PRO A 77 -4.33 9.70 7.44
C PRO A 77 -5.09 8.37 7.34
N LEU A 78 -6.42 8.41 7.30
CA LEU A 78 -7.25 7.22 7.09
C LEU A 78 -7.03 6.58 5.71
N ALA A 79 -6.98 7.38 4.64
CA ALA A 79 -6.73 6.88 3.30
C ALA A 79 -5.32 6.30 3.16
N HIS A 80 -4.33 6.91 3.82
CA HIS A 80 -2.96 6.38 3.91
C HIS A 80 -2.94 5.01 4.61
N HIS A 81 -3.61 4.89 5.76
CA HIS A 81 -3.70 3.63 6.49
C HIS A 81 -4.31 2.50 5.64
N LEU A 82 -5.40 2.79 4.93
CA LEU A 82 -6.07 1.84 4.05
C LEU A 82 -5.25 1.51 2.79
N TRP A 83 -4.49 2.48 2.29
CA TRP A 83 -3.55 2.32 1.18
C TRP A 83 -2.40 1.39 1.55
N ASP A 84 -1.82 1.56 2.73
CA ASP A 84 -0.71 0.74 3.23
C ASP A 84 -1.15 -0.70 3.49
N ARG A 85 -2.39 -0.89 3.96
CA ARG A 85 -3.02 -2.20 4.19
C ARG A 85 -3.57 -2.86 2.92
N ASN A 86 -3.28 -2.31 1.74
CA ASN A 86 -3.75 -2.84 0.45
C ASN A 86 -5.29 -3.04 0.41
N LYS A 87 -6.08 -2.20 1.09
CA LYS A 87 -7.56 -2.32 1.10
C LYS A 87 -8.18 -1.74 -0.17
N PHE A 88 -7.54 -0.73 -0.75
CA PHE A 88 -7.85 -0.20 -2.08
C PHE A 88 -6.55 0.13 -2.84
N GLY A 89 -6.68 0.29 -4.15
CA GLY A 89 -5.61 0.77 -5.01
C GLY A 89 -6.13 1.79 -6.02
N LEU A 90 -5.20 2.51 -6.65
CA LEU A 90 -5.52 3.52 -7.66
C LEU A 90 -5.12 2.99 -9.03
N ARG A 91 -6.11 2.62 -9.83
CA ARG A 91 -5.88 2.24 -11.23
C ARG A 91 -5.65 3.51 -12.04
N LEU A 92 -4.50 3.59 -12.68
CA LEU A 92 -4.20 4.65 -13.62
C LEU A 92 -5.08 4.54 -14.88
N ILE A 93 -5.61 5.67 -15.31
CA ILE A 93 -6.20 5.89 -16.62
C ILE A 93 -5.45 7.07 -17.21
N GLU A 94 -4.55 6.81 -18.17
CA GLU A 94 -3.78 7.88 -18.80
C GLU A 94 -4.69 8.80 -19.61
N HIS A 95 -4.41 10.11 -19.56
CA HIS A 95 -5.07 11.03 -20.47
C HIS A 95 -4.60 10.72 -21.90
N PRO A 96 -5.50 10.48 -22.87
CA PRO A 96 -5.13 10.00 -24.20
C PRO A 96 -4.20 10.96 -24.97
N THR A 97 -4.24 12.25 -24.63
CA THR A 97 -3.49 13.29 -25.35
C THR A 97 -2.57 14.15 -24.48
N GLU A 98 -2.70 14.11 -23.14
CA GLU A 98 -2.02 15.05 -22.22
C GLU A 98 -1.51 14.37 -20.93
N PRO A 99 -0.87 13.18 -20.99
CA PRO A 99 -0.52 12.40 -19.79
C PRO A 99 0.52 13.07 -18.89
N LYS A 100 1.23 14.09 -19.39
CA LYS A 100 2.21 14.85 -18.59
C LYS A 100 1.55 15.82 -17.63
N THR A 101 0.45 16.46 -18.04
CA THR A 101 -0.25 17.51 -17.29
C THR A 101 -1.54 17.02 -16.66
N LYS A 102 -2.09 15.89 -17.14
CA LYS A 102 -3.32 15.28 -16.66
C LYS A 102 -3.17 13.77 -16.52
N ILE A 103 -3.56 13.24 -15.36
CA ILE A 103 -3.77 11.80 -15.19
C ILE A 103 -5.08 11.55 -14.46
N TYR A 104 -5.75 10.45 -14.79
CA TYR A 104 -6.95 10.00 -14.09
C TYR A 104 -6.63 8.81 -13.20
N LEU A 105 -7.17 8.81 -11.99
CA LEU A 105 -6.99 7.76 -11.00
C LEU A 105 -8.36 7.21 -10.61
N GLN A 106 -8.59 5.93 -10.89
CA GLN A 106 -9.79 5.22 -10.48
C GLN A 106 -9.55 4.47 -9.17
N VAL A 107 -10.39 4.71 -8.16
CA VAL A 107 -10.34 4.00 -6.88
C VAL A 107 -10.92 2.60 -7.04
N ASN A 108 -10.11 1.59 -6.76
CA ASN A 108 -10.53 0.19 -6.78
C ASN A 108 -10.35 -0.42 -5.39
N TRP A 109 -11.45 -0.60 -4.67
CA TRP A 109 -11.49 -1.41 -3.44
C TRP A 109 -11.33 -2.89 -3.77
N PHE A 110 -10.43 -3.58 -3.06
CA PHE A 110 -10.16 -5.00 -3.30
C PHE A 110 -10.96 -5.95 -2.40
N LYS A 111 -11.50 -5.45 -1.28
CA LYS A 111 -12.44 -6.19 -0.43
C LYS A 111 -13.83 -5.56 -0.54
N GLN A 112 -14.76 -6.29 -1.13
CA GLN A 112 -16.18 -5.94 -1.09
C GLN A 112 -16.92 -6.95 -0.21
N ARG A 113 -17.02 -6.67 1.09
CA ARG A 113 -18.21 -7.08 1.83
C ARG A 113 -19.24 -5.97 1.68
N ALA A 114 -20.40 -6.30 1.13
CA ALA A 114 -21.55 -5.39 1.13
C ALA A 114 -21.85 -4.95 2.58
N GLY A 115 -21.58 -3.69 2.90
CA GLY A 115 -21.87 -3.08 4.21
C GLY A 115 -20.68 -2.70 5.11
N GLU A 116 -19.48 -3.26 4.89
CA GLU A 116 -18.28 -2.94 5.71
C GLU A 116 -17.62 -1.62 5.30
N ILE A 117 -17.59 -1.32 3.99
CA ILE A 117 -17.04 -0.07 3.45
C ILE A 117 -17.74 1.15 4.07
N GLU A 118 -19.05 1.06 4.32
CA GLU A 118 -19.78 2.15 4.99
C GLU A 118 -19.43 2.25 6.48
N ARG A 119 -19.12 1.15 7.16
CA ARG A 119 -18.77 1.17 8.59
C ARG A 119 -17.37 1.70 8.84
N GLU A 120 -16.36 1.22 8.10
CA GLU A 120 -14.98 1.72 8.27
C GLU A 120 -14.86 3.18 7.85
N ASN A 121 -15.52 3.58 6.75
CA ASN A 121 -15.55 4.98 6.35
C ASN A 121 -16.31 5.86 7.37
N ARG A 122 -17.36 5.37 8.06
CA ARG A 122 -18.13 6.17 9.03
C ARG A 122 -17.53 6.26 10.43
N LYS A 123 -16.71 5.29 10.87
CA LYS A 123 -16.23 5.24 12.26
C LYS A 123 -15.28 6.39 12.62
N ASP A 124 -14.44 6.82 11.68
CA ASP A 124 -13.35 7.78 11.98
C ASP A 124 -13.29 9.01 11.06
N ALA A 125 -14.16 9.10 10.05
CA ALA A 125 -14.19 10.26 9.18
C ALA A 125 -15.05 11.38 9.78
N LYS A 126 -14.39 12.47 10.19
CA LYS A 126 -15.09 13.76 10.31
C LYS A 126 -15.43 14.28 8.91
N PRO A 127 -16.68 14.71 8.68
CA PRO A 127 -17.08 15.43 7.47
C PRO A 127 -16.10 16.54 7.11
N CYS A 128 -15.46 16.47 5.95
CA CYS A 128 -14.72 17.62 5.41
C CYS A 128 -15.58 18.28 4.32
N ALA A 129 -16.60 19.00 4.78
CA ALA A 129 -17.44 19.83 3.93
C ALA A 129 -16.65 21.05 3.46
N THR A 130 -15.97 20.96 2.31
CA THR A 130 -15.73 22.14 1.48
C THR A 130 -15.69 21.73 0.01
N PRO A 131 -16.67 22.11 -0.83
CA PRO A 131 -16.49 22.08 -2.27
C PRO A 131 -15.49 23.18 -2.62
N PHE A 132 -14.32 22.80 -3.13
CA PHE A 132 -13.38 23.78 -3.65
C PHE A 132 -13.79 24.12 -5.09
N ALA A 133 -14.34 25.32 -5.26
CA ALA A 133 -14.32 26.05 -6.50
C ALA A 133 -13.21 27.09 -6.35
N GLY A 134 -11.99 26.77 -6.77
CA GLY A 134 -10.87 27.69 -6.67
C GLY A 134 -9.94 27.50 -7.85
N THR A 135 -9.77 28.55 -8.64
CA THR A 135 -9.12 28.60 -9.94
C THR A 135 -7.59 28.49 -9.90
N ASP A 136 -6.97 27.63 -9.06
CA ASP A 136 -5.51 27.60 -8.94
C ASP A 136 -4.84 26.23 -8.66
N LEU A 137 -3.77 26.00 -9.43
CA LEU A 137 -2.62 25.07 -9.40
C LEU A 137 -2.75 23.55 -9.14
N LEU A 138 -3.86 23.00 -8.65
CA LEU A 138 -4.13 21.55 -8.67
C LEU A 138 -5.63 21.32 -8.44
N ASP A 139 -6.44 21.72 -9.42
CA ASP A 139 -7.88 21.47 -9.42
C ASP A 139 -8.13 19.96 -9.58
N THR A 140 -8.48 19.31 -8.47
CA THR A 140 -9.00 17.94 -8.49
C THR A 140 -10.48 17.99 -8.85
N GLN A 141 -10.77 18.09 -10.14
CA GLN A 141 -12.15 17.92 -10.60
C GLN A 141 -12.53 16.44 -10.53
N ARG A 142 -13.59 16.15 -9.77
CA ARG A 142 -14.29 14.87 -9.81
C ARG A 142 -15.12 14.82 -11.08
N GLU A 143 -14.58 14.29 -12.18
CA GLU A 143 -15.29 14.30 -13.47
C GLU A 143 -16.38 13.21 -13.61
N LEU A 144 -16.57 12.31 -12.64
CA LEU A 144 -17.55 11.22 -12.79
C LEU A 144 -18.45 11.03 -11.57
N THR A 145 -19.37 11.98 -11.36
CA THR A 145 -20.76 11.69 -10.92
C THR A 145 -21.74 12.84 -11.22
N ALA A 146 -21.52 13.60 -12.29
CA ALA A 146 -22.48 14.63 -12.73
C ALA A 146 -23.85 14.05 -13.14
N ALA A 147 -23.98 12.73 -13.29
CA ALA A 147 -25.24 12.05 -13.59
C ALA A 147 -26.13 11.75 -12.36
N THR A 148 -25.62 11.89 -11.13
CA THR A 148 -26.41 11.55 -9.91
C THR A 148 -26.75 12.74 -9.02
N GLY A 149 -26.30 13.95 -9.37
CA GLY A 149 -26.65 15.17 -8.62
C GLY A 149 -26.12 15.22 -7.18
N VAL A 150 -25.17 14.37 -6.80
CA VAL A 150 -24.63 14.33 -5.42
C VAL A 150 -23.35 15.17 -5.32
N THR A 151 -23.52 16.47 -5.09
CA THR A 151 -22.45 17.32 -4.56
C THR A 151 -22.21 16.96 -3.08
N GLY A 152 -21.02 16.49 -2.73
CA GLY A 152 -20.62 16.27 -1.32
C GLY A 152 -20.60 14.81 -0.83
N ARG A 153 -19.97 13.88 -1.56
CA ARG A 153 -19.62 12.58 -0.95
C ARG A 153 -18.29 12.69 -0.22
N GLU A 154 -18.31 12.42 1.08
CA GLU A 154 -17.20 12.52 2.04
C GLU A 154 -16.28 11.29 2.05
N TYR A 155 -16.56 10.30 1.19
CA TYR A 155 -15.98 8.96 1.23
C TYR A 155 -15.53 8.48 -0.15
N LEU A 156 -14.41 7.75 -0.19
CA LEU A 156 -13.90 7.11 -1.40
C LEU A 156 -14.78 5.91 -1.77
N GLN A 157 -15.31 5.89 -2.99
CA GLN A 157 -16.10 4.75 -3.49
C GLN A 157 -15.36 3.97 -4.55
N HIS A 158 -15.70 2.69 -4.66
CA HIS A 158 -15.19 1.86 -5.75
C HIS A 158 -15.68 2.43 -7.08
N GLY A 159 -14.77 2.59 -8.03
CA GLY A 159 -15.04 3.16 -9.35
C GLY A 159 -14.99 4.68 -9.42
N ASP A 160 -14.85 5.41 -8.30
CA ASP A 160 -14.66 6.87 -8.35
C ASP A 160 -13.40 7.20 -9.16
N VAL A 161 -13.51 8.18 -10.07
CA VAL A 161 -12.39 8.65 -10.90
C VAL A 161 -12.04 10.09 -10.55
N TYR A 162 -10.76 10.32 -10.27
CA TYR A 162 -10.20 11.61 -9.91
C TYR A 162 -9.21 12.07 -10.98
N MET A 163 -9.34 13.31 -11.44
CA MET A 163 -8.32 13.92 -12.29
C MET A 163 -7.28 14.62 -11.42
N LEU A 164 -6.01 14.30 -11.63
CA LEU A 164 -4.90 15.15 -11.20
C LEU A 164 -4.49 16.00 -12.39
N TYR A 165 -4.65 17.32 -12.25
CA TYR A 165 -4.26 18.29 -13.27
C TYR A 165 -3.21 19.24 -12.70
N ASN A 166 -2.09 19.37 -13.41
CA ASN A 166 -1.14 20.43 -13.15
C ASN A 166 -0.58 20.98 -14.48
N PRO A 167 -0.77 22.26 -14.81
CA PRO A 167 -0.16 22.87 -15.99
C PRO A 167 1.35 23.14 -15.82
N ASP A 168 1.84 23.29 -14.58
CA ASP A 168 3.26 23.55 -14.27
C ASP A 168 3.98 22.26 -13.83
N CYS A 169 4.07 21.29 -14.74
CA CYS A 169 4.75 20.02 -14.47
C CYS A 169 6.27 20.15 -14.38
N ALA A 170 6.85 21.26 -14.84
CA ALA A 170 8.28 21.49 -14.77
C ALA A 170 8.72 21.77 -13.34
N ALA A 171 8.00 22.63 -12.61
CA ALA A 171 8.31 22.92 -11.22
C ALA A 171 7.69 21.92 -10.24
N ARG A 172 6.54 21.34 -10.57
CA ARG A 172 5.74 20.47 -9.67
C ARG A 172 5.25 19.23 -10.43
N PRO A 173 6.13 18.28 -10.77
CA PRO A 173 5.74 17.14 -11.58
C PRO A 173 4.62 16.32 -10.92
N LEU A 174 3.70 15.81 -11.75
CA LEU A 174 2.73 14.81 -11.31
C LEU A 174 3.43 13.52 -10.85
N PRO A 175 2.75 12.69 -10.03
CA PRO A 175 3.22 11.36 -9.69
C PRO A 175 3.73 10.58 -10.90
N ASN A 176 4.79 9.80 -10.71
CA ASN A 176 5.27 8.96 -11.80
C ASN A 176 4.25 7.85 -12.08
N ILE A 177 3.77 7.82 -13.32
CA ILE A 177 2.83 6.84 -13.84
C ILE A 177 3.29 5.40 -13.55
N ARG A 178 4.57 5.10 -13.79
CA ARG A 178 5.13 3.76 -13.56
C ARG A 178 5.09 3.37 -12.09
N PHE A 179 5.30 4.32 -11.17
CA PHE A 179 5.15 4.07 -9.73
C PHE A 179 3.69 3.75 -9.37
N LEU A 180 2.73 4.46 -9.94
CA LEU A 180 1.31 4.21 -9.71
C LEU A 180 0.87 2.84 -10.25
N GLU A 181 1.24 2.51 -11.49
CA GLU A 181 0.96 1.21 -12.10
C GLU A 181 1.54 0.06 -11.27
N MET A 182 2.80 0.22 -10.85
CA MET A 182 3.49 -0.76 -10.02
C MET A 182 2.82 -0.96 -8.68
N ARG A 183 2.51 0.13 -7.96
CA ARG A 183 1.83 0.06 -6.67
C ARG A 183 0.47 -0.61 -6.80
N TYR A 184 -0.28 -0.28 -7.85
CA TYR A 184 -1.58 -0.89 -8.10
C TYR A 184 -1.48 -2.41 -8.37
N ALA A 185 -0.49 -2.85 -9.15
CA ALA A 185 -0.25 -4.26 -9.41
C ALA A 185 0.11 -5.03 -8.13
N VAL A 186 1.04 -4.48 -7.33
CA VAL A 186 1.44 -5.05 -6.05
C VAL A 186 0.27 -5.15 -5.08
N GLN A 187 -0.52 -4.09 -4.94
CA GLN A 187 -1.70 -4.08 -4.07
C GLN A 187 -2.74 -5.12 -4.50
N GLN A 188 -2.95 -5.31 -5.81
CA GLN A 188 -3.83 -6.35 -6.32
C GLN A 188 -3.33 -7.76 -6.01
N LEU A 189 -2.03 -8.03 -6.16
CA LEU A 189 -1.44 -9.32 -5.80
C LEU A 189 -1.69 -9.64 -4.32
N PHE A 190 -1.35 -8.69 -3.44
CA PHE A 190 -1.53 -8.87 -1.99
C PHE A 190 -2.99 -9.00 -1.60
N ALA A 191 -3.87 -8.21 -2.20
CA ALA A 191 -5.30 -8.36 -1.96
C ALA A 191 -5.84 -9.72 -2.47
N GLY A 192 -5.29 -10.25 -3.56
CA GLY A 192 -5.56 -11.59 -4.05
C GLY A 192 -5.15 -12.70 -3.06
N GLN A 193 -4.02 -12.53 -2.37
CA GLN A 193 -3.60 -13.44 -1.29
C GLN A 193 -4.52 -13.37 -0.06
N GLN A 194 -5.19 -12.24 0.14
CA GLN A 194 -6.20 -12.06 1.18
C GLN A 194 -7.61 -12.51 0.73
N THR A 195 -7.74 -13.25 -0.38
CA THR A 195 -9.01 -13.86 -0.78
C THR A 195 -9.36 -15.01 0.16
N ALA A 196 -10.67 -15.25 0.35
CA ALA A 196 -11.14 -16.32 1.22
C ALA A 196 -10.58 -17.71 0.85
N GLU A 197 -10.39 -17.99 -0.44
CA GLU A 197 -9.82 -19.27 -0.89
C GLU A 197 -8.32 -19.38 -0.56
N ALA A 198 -7.53 -18.33 -0.83
CA ALA A 198 -6.11 -18.33 -0.47
C ALA A 198 -5.92 -18.41 1.06
N LEU A 199 -6.71 -17.66 1.82
CA LEU A 199 -6.68 -17.70 3.28
C LEU A 199 -7.17 -19.06 3.81
N ARG A 200 -8.12 -19.75 3.17
CA ARG A 200 -8.50 -21.13 3.52
C ARG A 200 -7.38 -22.12 3.26
N VAL A 201 -6.62 -21.96 2.19
CA VAL A 201 -5.45 -22.81 1.90
C VAL A 201 -4.36 -22.61 2.97
N ILE A 202 -4.11 -21.36 3.37
CA ILE A 202 -3.05 -21.03 4.34
C ILE A 202 -3.48 -21.37 5.76
N PHE A 203 -4.68 -20.96 6.17
CA PHE A 203 -5.14 -20.96 7.57
C PHE A 203 -6.27 -21.95 7.86
N GLY A 204 -6.80 -22.68 6.87
CA GLY A 204 -7.90 -23.62 7.07
C GLY A 204 -7.50 -24.86 7.87
N GLY A 205 -6.22 -25.21 7.86
CA GLY A 205 -5.63 -26.21 8.73
C GLY A 205 -5.34 -25.69 10.14
N ASP A 206 -4.96 -26.60 11.03
CA ASP A 206 -4.41 -26.21 12.33
C ASP A 206 -3.02 -25.59 12.13
N ALA A 207 -2.67 -24.63 12.99
CA ALA A 207 -1.32 -24.05 12.98
C ALA A 207 -0.29 -25.18 13.22
N PRO A 208 0.86 -25.18 12.53
CA PRO A 208 1.86 -26.21 12.73
C PRO A 208 2.35 -26.23 14.18
N ASP A 209 2.43 -27.42 14.77
CA ASP A 209 3.08 -27.61 16.07
C ASP A 209 4.59 -27.50 15.88
N ASP A 210 5.18 -26.43 16.41
CA ASP A 210 6.62 -26.27 16.55
C ASP A 210 7.01 -26.30 18.03
N GLU A 211 7.92 -27.22 18.39
CA GLU A 211 8.44 -27.42 19.75
C GLU A 211 9.34 -26.27 20.26
N ILE A 212 9.38 -25.15 19.54
CA ILE A 212 10.23 -24.01 19.89
C ILE A 212 9.47 -23.15 20.91
N GLU A 213 10.05 -22.94 22.09
CA GLU A 213 9.58 -21.88 22.98
C GLU A 213 9.71 -20.55 22.24
N GLY A 214 8.58 -19.87 22.07
CA GLY A 214 8.56 -18.59 21.39
C GLY A 214 9.25 -17.51 22.20
N PRO A 215 9.70 -16.44 21.53
CA PRO A 215 10.09 -15.23 22.25
C PRO A 215 8.95 -14.76 23.16
N ASP A 216 9.29 -14.04 24.22
CA ASP A 216 8.29 -13.33 25.01
C ASP A 216 7.41 -12.51 24.05
N PRO A 217 6.07 -12.61 24.10
CA PRO A 217 5.18 -11.81 23.25
C PRO A 217 5.47 -10.30 23.30
N ASP A 218 6.08 -9.80 24.37
CA ASP A 218 6.49 -8.40 24.49
C ASP A 218 7.77 -8.06 23.69
N GLU A 219 8.56 -9.07 23.27
CA GLU A 219 9.81 -8.92 22.52
C GLU A 219 9.66 -9.23 21.02
N ALA A 220 8.53 -9.83 20.61
CA ALA A 220 8.33 -10.37 19.27
C ALA A 220 7.51 -9.43 18.37
N TYR A 221 8.11 -8.99 17.25
CA TYR A 221 7.40 -8.17 16.27
C TYR A 221 6.66 -9.03 15.24
N MET A 222 5.32 -8.99 15.26
CA MET A 222 4.49 -9.53 14.18
C MET A 222 4.63 -8.67 12.93
N PRO A 223 5.07 -9.22 11.78
CA PRO A 223 5.08 -8.45 10.54
C PRO A 223 3.64 -8.04 10.18
N ALA A 224 3.45 -6.77 9.83
CA ALA A 224 2.13 -6.20 9.57
C ALA A 224 1.32 -6.96 8.50
N ASP A 225 1.99 -7.54 7.50
CA ASP A 225 1.33 -8.32 6.45
C ASP A 225 0.70 -9.62 7.01
N TRP A 226 1.40 -10.31 7.91
CA TRP A 226 0.88 -11.50 8.58
C TRP A 226 -0.27 -11.15 9.54
N ASP A 227 -0.12 -10.07 10.30
CA ASP A 227 -1.18 -9.58 11.18
C ASP A 227 -2.47 -9.28 10.41
N ASN A 228 -2.34 -8.59 9.27
CA ASN A 228 -3.45 -8.29 8.37
C ASN A 228 -4.09 -9.60 7.84
N MET A 229 -3.30 -10.55 7.36
CA MET A 229 -3.81 -11.81 6.82
C MET A 229 -4.54 -12.68 7.86
N ILE A 230 -4.03 -12.75 9.09
CA ILE A 230 -4.69 -13.47 10.20
C ILE A 230 -6.01 -12.79 10.56
N THR A 231 -5.98 -11.46 10.74
CA THR A 231 -7.18 -10.67 11.04
C THR A 231 -8.24 -10.87 9.95
N ASP A 232 -7.82 -10.85 8.69
CA ASP A 232 -8.71 -11.06 7.56
C ASP A 232 -9.29 -12.49 7.52
N ALA A 233 -8.51 -13.50 7.88
CA ALA A 233 -8.98 -14.89 7.96
C ALA A 233 -9.97 -15.09 9.13
N TYR A 234 -9.73 -14.43 10.26
CA TYR A 234 -10.66 -14.39 11.39
C TYR A 234 -11.98 -13.71 11.02
N ASP A 235 -11.92 -12.52 10.43
CA ASP A 235 -13.10 -11.78 9.99
C ASP A 235 -13.93 -12.57 8.96
N LEU A 236 -13.28 -13.41 8.15
CA LEU A 236 -13.91 -14.31 7.17
C LEU A 236 -14.48 -15.60 7.79
N GLY A 237 -14.31 -15.82 9.08
CA GLY A 237 -14.74 -17.03 9.78
C GLY A 237 -13.96 -18.29 9.35
N ILE A 238 -12.76 -18.10 8.80
CA ILE A 238 -11.83 -19.19 8.48
C ILE A 238 -11.11 -19.63 9.75
N LEU A 239 -10.75 -18.66 10.58
CA LEU A 239 -10.19 -18.86 11.91
C LEU A 239 -11.26 -18.64 12.98
N ASP A 240 -11.22 -19.45 14.03
CA ASP A 240 -11.86 -19.16 15.32
C ASP A 240 -10.83 -18.57 16.29
N ASP A 241 -11.27 -18.08 17.46
CA ASP A 241 -10.40 -17.43 18.45
C ASP A 241 -9.18 -18.31 18.81
N LYS A 242 -9.38 -19.63 18.92
CA LYS A 242 -8.33 -20.58 19.29
C LYS A 242 -7.30 -20.74 18.18
N LYS A 243 -7.76 -20.92 16.94
CA LYS A 243 -6.88 -21.07 15.77
C LYS A 243 -6.16 -19.77 15.45
N GLU A 244 -6.82 -18.63 15.62
CA GLU A 244 -6.20 -17.32 15.45
C GLU A 244 -4.99 -17.16 16.38
N GLN A 245 -5.17 -17.44 17.67
CA GLN A 245 -4.09 -17.36 18.64
C GLN A 245 -2.95 -18.33 18.32
N ALA A 246 -3.27 -19.57 17.92
CA ALA A 246 -2.28 -20.56 17.54
C ALA A 246 -1.44 -20.13 16.32
N TRP A 247 -2.08 -19.60 15.28
CA TRP A 247 -1.40 -19.09 14.09
C TRP A 247 -0.54 -17.86 14.38
N ARG A 248 -1.02 -16.94 15.23
CA ARG A 248 -0.24 -15.78 15.68
C ARG A 248 1.04 -16.22 16.39
N GLN A 249 0.94 -17.16 17.31
CA GLN A 249 2.09 -17.70 18.04
C GLN A 249 3.08 -18.38 17.10
N TYR A 250 2.59 -19.26 16.21
CA TYR A 250 3.43 -19.91 15.20
C TYR A 250 4.20 -18.91 14.34
N ILE A 251 3.55 -17.85 13.86
CA ILE A 251 4.19 -16.84 13.00
C ILE A 251 5.25 -16.06 13.76
N LEU A 252 4.98 -15.64 15.00
CA LEU A 252 5.97 -14.97 15.86
C LEU A 252 7.22 -15.85 16.06
N ARG A 253 7.01 -17.14 16.36
CA ARG A 253 8.10 -18.13 16.51
C ARG A 253 8.90 -18.30 15.24
N SER A 254 8.24 -18.47 14.10
CA SER A 254 8.90 -18.66 12.80
C SER A 254 9.74 -17.43 12.41
N THR A 255 9.24 -16.22 12.69
CA THR A 255 9.93 -14.96 12.40
C THR A 255 11.16 -14.81 13.29
N TYR A 256 11.03 -15.11 14.57
CA TYR A 256 12.13 -15.11 15.53
C TYR A 256 13.23 -16.13 15.18
N ARG A 257 12.84 -17.35 14.78
CA ARG A 257 13.78 -18.38 14.30
C ARG A 257 14.59 -17.88 13.11
N ARG A 258 13.94 -17.19 12.16
CA ARG A 258 14.62 -16.62 10.99
C ARG A 258 15.61 -15.52 11.40
N TYR A 259 15.25 -14.68 12.37
CA TYR A 259 16.15 -13.67 12.93
C TYR A 259 17.40 -14.31 13.59
N LEU A 260 17.22 -15.33 14.44
CA LEU A 260 18.34 -16.04 15.08
C LEU A 260 19.26 -16.72 14.07
N ASN A 261 18.68 -17.34 13.04
CA ASN A 261 19.47 -17.98 11.98
C ASN A 261 20.30 -16.97 11.20
N ASN A 262 19.75 -15.78 10.93
CA ASN A 262 20.48 -14.72 10.25
C ASN A 262 21.63 -14.18 11.10
N LEU A 263 21.44 -14.02 12.42
CA LEU A 263 22.51 -13.62 13.34
C LEU A 263 23.67 -14.62 13.33
N ARG A 264 23.37 -15.92 13.43
CA ARG A 264 24.38 -17.00 13.40
C ARG A 264 25.14 -17.07 12.08
N ALA A 265 24.48 -16.75 10.96
CA ALA A 265 25.14 -16.73 9.65
C ALA A 265 26.10 -15.54 9.46
N THR A 266 26.00 -14.50 10.31
CA THR A 266 26.83 -13.29 10.25
C THR A 266 27.99 -13.27 11.25
N GLU A 267 28.12 -14.27 12.12
CA GLU A 267 29.30 -14.40 12.98
C GLU A 267 30.47 -14.94 12.14
N PRO A 268 31.57 -14.18 11.95
CA PRO A 268 32.74 -14.72 11.28
C PRO A 268 33.28 -15.89 12.11
N GLU A 269 33.55 -17.02 11.47
CA GLU A 269 34.29 -18.12 12.09
C GLU A 269 35.60 -17.54 12.64
N SER A 270 35.64 -17.32 13.95
CA SER A 270 36.91 -17.04 14.61
C SER A 270 37.71 -18.33 14.46
N GLU A 271 38.67 -18.32 13.55
CA GLU A 271 39.70 -19.36 13.43
C GLU A 271 40.40 -19.50 14.78
N GLY A 272 39.89 -20.42 15.59
CA GLY A 272 40.57 -20.94 16.77
C GLY A 272 41.70 -21.85 16.31
N GLY A 273 42.80 -21.24 15.88
CA GLY A 273 44.08 -21.91 15.68
C GLY A 273 45.03 -21.58 16.83
N GLU A 274 44.78 -22.15 18.01
CA GLU A 274 45.82 -22.31 19.04
C GLU A 274 46.40 -23.73 18.95
N GLY A 275 47.73 -23.80 18.86
CA GLY A 275 48.53 -24.86 19.48
C GLY A 275 49.10 -25.95 18.57
N ASP A 276 50.32 -25.74 18.10
CA ASP A 276 51.50 -26.49 18.60
C ASP A 276 52.78 -25.65 18.44
#